data_AF-A0A5K0WB28-F1
#
_entry.id   AF-A0A5K0WB28-F1
#
_cell.length_a   1.000
_cell.length_b   1.000
_cell.length_c   1.000
_cell.angle_alpha   90.00
_cell.angle_beta   90.00
_cell.angle_gamma   90.00
#
_symmetry.space_group_name_H-M   'P 1'
#
loop_
_entity.id
_entity.type
_entity.pdbx_description
1 polymer ?
#
loop_
_entity_poly.entity_id
_entity_poly.type
_entity_poly.pdbx_seq_one_letter_code
_entity_poly.pdbx_strand_id
1 'polypeptide(L)' 'SKETIDAAIGDVLTKPWQPLPLGLKPPSLEGVLAELQRQGISKLPPACG' A
#
# COMPACT_ATOMS: atom_id res chain seq x y z
N SER A 1 -10.24 -4.98 23.48
CA SER A 1 -9.10 -4.51 22.69
C SER A 1 -9.10 -5.12 21.29
N LYS A 2 -9.99 -4.63 20.40
CA LYS A 2 -10.05 -4.98 18.96
C LYS A 2 -10.16 -3.68 18.12
N GLU A 3 -9.75 -2.55 18.68
CA GLU A 3 -9.98 -1.24 18.06
C GLU A 3 -8.70 -0.73 17.37
N THR A 4 -7.52 -1.10 17.87
CA THR A 4 -6.24 -0.64 17.31
C THR A 4 -5.94 -1.23 15.93
N ILE A 5 -6.35 -2.47 15.66
CA ILE A 5 -6.13 -3.13 14.36
C ILE A 5 -7.09 -2.57 13.31
N ASP A 6 -8.39 -2.46 13.63
CA ASP A 6 -9.39 -1.86 12.74
C ASP A 6 -9.04 -0.41 12.39
N ALA A 7 -8.59 0.38 13.38
CA ALA A 7 -8.12 1.74 13.14
C ALA A 7 -6.88 1.79 12.22
N ALA A 8 -5.92 0.88 12.42
CA ALA A 8 -4.74 0.79 11.56
C ALA A 8 -5.10 0.42 10.12
N ILE A 9 -6.09 -0.45 9.91
CA ILE A 9 -6.60 -0.78 8.56
C ILE A 9 -7.24 0.45 7.91
N GLY A 10 -8.07 1.19 8.65
CA GLY A 10 -8.72 2.39 8.16
C GLY A 10 -7.74 3.48 7.71
N ASP A 11 -6.66 3.69 8.47
CA ASP A 11 -5.65 4.70 8.11
C ASP A 11 -4.88 4.32 6.84
N VAL A 12 -4.51 3.04 6.67
CA VAL A 12 -3.86 2.55 5.44
C VAL A 12 -4.74 2.72 4.20
N LEU A 13 -6.04 2.45 4.31
CA LEU A 13 -6.97 2.61 3.19
C LEU A 13 -7.22 4.08 2.82
N THR A 14 -7.20 4.98 3.80
CA THR A 14 -7.44 6.42 3.57
C THR A 14 -6.18 7.18 3.14
N LYS A 15 -4.99 6.72 3.55
CA LYS A 15 -3.71 7.39 3.28
C LYS A 15 -2.60 6.37 2.99
N PRO A 16 -2.61 5.72 1.82
CA PRO A 16 -1.65 4.66 1.48
C PRO A 16 -0.18 5.14 1.39
N TRP A 17 0.06 6.45 1.32
CA TRP A 17 1.39 7.08 1.27
C TRP A 17 1.98 7.42 2.65
N GLN A 18 1.24 7.22 3.75
CA GLN A 18 1.77 7.39 5.10
C GLN A 18 2.59 6.15 5.52
N PRO A 19 3.53 6.31 6.48
CA PRO A 19 4.30 5.17 6.99
C PRO A 19 3.37 4.10 7.56
N LEU A 20 3.61 2.84 7.19
CA LEU A 20 2.75 1.74 7.57
C LEU A 20 2.66 1.60 9.10
N PRO A 21 1.45 1.40 9.65
CA PRO A 21 1.27 1.26 11.08
C PRO A 21 1.90 -0.04 11.60
N LEU A 22 2.13 -0.10 12.91
CA LEU A 22 2.56 -1.31 13.63
C LEU A 22 3.89 -1.93 13.16
N GLY A 23 4.75 -1.16 12.49
CA GLY A 23 6.06 -1.65 12.02
C GLY A 23 5.96 -2.65 10.86
N LEU A 24 4.84 -2.66 10.13
CA LEU A 24 4.72 -3.45 8.92
C LEU A 24 5.74 -3.01 7.89
N LYS A 25 6.32 -3.98 7.19
CA LYS A 25 7.30 -3.72 6.13
C LYS A 25 6.57 -3.23 4.87
N PRO A 26 7.17 -2.29 4.13
CA PRO A 26 6.62 -1.86 2.85
C PRO A 26 6.49 -3.05 1.89
N PRO A 27 5.50 -3.02 0.98
CA PRO A 27 5.41 -4.03 -0.06
C PRO A 27 6.64 -3.97 -0.96
N SER A 28 7.08 -5.13 -1.46
CA SER A 28 8.16 -5.21 -2.44
C SER A 28 7.74 -4.58 -3.77
N LEU A 29 8.67 -3.90 -4.45
CA LEU A 29 8.41 -3.28 -5.75
C LEU A 29 7.86 -4.28 -6.78
N GLU A 30 8.48 -5.46 -6.90
CA GLU A 30 7.99 -6.53 -7.80
C GLU A 30 6.57 -6.97 -7.45
N GLY A 31 6.24 -7.06 -6.16
CA GLY A 31 4.90 -7.41 -5.71
C GLY A 31 3.87 -6.37 -6.14
N VAL A 32 4.20 -5.08 -6.00
CA VAL A 32 3.35 -3.98 -6.48
C VAL A 32 3.17 -4.05 -7.99
N LEU A 33 4.24 -4.25 -8.76
CA LEU A 33 4.18 -4.32 -10.22
C LEU A 33 3.34 -5.50 -10.73
N ALA A 34 3.51 -6.68 -10.13
CA ALA A 34 2.75 -7.89 -10.48
C ALA A 34 1.25 -7.72 -10.18
N GLU A 35 0.89 -7.04 -9.09
CA GLU A 35 -0.49 -6.78 -8.73
C GLU A 35 -1.14 -5.73 -9.64
N LEU A 36 -0.43 -4.65 -9.97
CA LEU A 36 -0.91 -3.66 -10.95
C LEU A 36 -1.16 -4.29 -12.31
N GLN A 37 -0.25 -5.15 -12.79
CA GLN A 37 -0.45 -5.92 -14.03
C GLN A 37 -1.72 -6.78 -13.96
N ARG A 38 -1.93 -7.50 -12.86
CA ARG A 38 -3.13 -8.34 -12.66
C ARG A 38 -4.42 -7.53 -12.67
N GLN A 39 -4.39 -6.31 -12.13
CA GLN A 39 -5.54 -5.40 -12.16
C GLN A 39 -5.73 -4.71 -13.52
N GLY A 40 -4.87 -4.99 -14.52
CA GLY A 40 -4.92 -4.34 -15.83
C GLY A 40 -4.38 -2.90 -15.82
N ILE A 41 -3.73 -2.48 -14.74
CA ILE A 41 -3.16 -1.14 -14.58
C ILE A 41 -1.79 -1.13 -15.25
N SER A 42 -1.78 -0.67 -16.50
CA SER A 42 -0.57 -0.61 -17.36
C SER A 42 0.02 0.79 -17.49
N LYS A 43 -0.73 1.84 -17.10
CA LYS A 43 -0.22 3.22 -17.07
C LYS A 43 0.37 3.55 -15.71
N LEU A 44 1.66 3.28 -15.57
CA LEU A 44 2.45 3.83 -14.49
C LEU A 44 2.85 5.27 -14.87
N PRO A 45 2.65 6.28 -13.99
CA PRO A 45 3.30 7.57 -14.19
C PRO A 45 4.83 7.36 -14.17
N PRO A 46 5.60 8.19 -14.90
CA PRO A 46 7.06 8.15 -14.77
C PRO A 46 7.41 8.30 -13.29
N ALA A 47 8.23 7.38 -12.76
CA ALA A 47 8.63 7.44 -11.36
C ALA A 47 9.23 8.83 -11.09
N CYS A 48 8.69 9.55 -10.11
CA CYS A 48 9.32 10.79 -9.65
C CYS A 48 10.74 10.44 -9.18
N GLY A 49 11.73 11.02 -9.86
CA GLY A 49 13.11 11.07 -9.40
C GLY A 49 13.28 12.03 -8.23
#